data_AF-A0A2R6LC70-F1
#
_entry.id   AF-A0A2R6LC70-F1
#
_cell.length_a   1.000
_cell.length_b   1.000
_cell.length_c   1.000
_cell.angle_alpha   90.00
_cell.angle_beta   90.00
_cell.angle_gamma   90.00
#
_symmetry.space_group_name_H-M   'P 1'
#
loop_
_entity.id
_entity.type
_entity.pdbx_description
1 polymer ?
#
loop_
_entity_poly.entity_id
_entity_poly.type
_entity_poly.pdbx_seq_one_letter_code
_entity_poly.pdbx_strand_id
1 'polypeptide(L)'
;MLEYKAAERGISVELVDERDTSKSCGCCGTTDDTQRVERGLYVCDECELVANADVNGAENIRQKVLPSLACDGGDRDNGWMAQPAVRLFDKSTGRVAPQEQVRREP
;
A
#
# COMPACT_ATOMS: atom_id res chain seq x y z
N MET A 1 -16.59 -13.39 1.26
CA MET A 1 -17.57 -12.30 0.98
C MET A 1 -16.83 -11.03 0.56
N LEU A 2 -16.17 -11.12 -0.58
CA LEU A 2 -15.61 -10.02 -1.39
C LEU A 2 -15.67 -10.39 -2.88
N GLU A 3 -15.67 -11.70 -3.16
CA GLU A 3 -15.65 -12.33 -4.48
C GLU A 3 -16.74 -11.79 -5.40
N TYR A 4 -17.98 -11.62 -4.92
CA TYR A 4 -19.08 -11.16 -5.77
C TYR A 4 -18.95 -9.69 -6.21
N LYS A 5 -18.58 -8.78 -5.28
CA LYS A 5 -18.36 -7.36 -5.61
C LYS A 5 -17.13 -7.17 -6.47
N ALA A 6 -16.09 -7.96 -6.21
CA ALA A 6 -14.89 -7.97 -7.01
C ALA A 6 -15.19 -8.45 -8.44
N ALA A 7 -15.95 -9.53 -8.60
CA ALA A 7 -16.39 -10.04 -9.89
C ALA A 7 -17.24 -9.02 -10.68
N GLU A 8 -18.18 -8.32 -10.03
CA GLU A 8 -18.95 -7.22 -10.65
C GLU A 8 -18.07 -6.09 -11.21
N ARG A 9 -16.86 -5.94 -10.67
CA ARG A 9 -15.89 -4.91 -11.07
C ARG A 9 -14.74 -5.47 -11.90
N GLY A 10 -14.76 -6.75 -12.27
CA GLY A 10 -13.67 -7.41 -13.00
C GLY A 10 -12.38 -7.58 -12.19
N ILE A 11 -12.46 -7.57 -10.86
CA ILE A 11 -11.32 -7.74 -9.94
C ILE A 11 -11.23 -9.21 -9.53
N SER A 12 -10.05 -9.81 -9.66
CA SER A 12 -9.77 -11.15 -9.12
C SER A 12 -9.48 -11.09 -7.62
N VAL A 13 -10.03 -12.05 -6.88
CA VAL A 13 -9.75 -12.22 -5.44
C VAL A 13 -8.95 -13.50 -5.26
N GLU A 14 -7.77 -13.38 -4.69
CA GLU A 14 -6.92 -14.50 -4.31
C GLU A 14 -6.83 -14.56 -2.78
N LEU A 15 -7.06 -15.74 -2.21
CA LEU A 15 -6.89 -15.98 -0.78
C LEU A 15 -5.48 -16.53 -0.55
N VAL A 16 -4.69 -15.78 0.22
CA VAL A 16 -3.32 -16.14 0.60
C VAL A 16 -3.24 -16.37 2.09
N ASP A 17 -2.40 -17.32 2.51
CA ASP A 17 -2.16 -17.57 3.94
C ASP A 17 -1.62 -16.32 4.65
N GLU A 18 -2.32 -15.90 5.69
CA GLU A 18 -1.97 -14.72 6.50
C GLU A 18 -0.88 -15.00 7.54
N ARG A 19 -0.47 -16.26 7.70
CA ARG A 19 0.54 -16.66 8.68
C ARG A 19 1.78 -15.76 8.62
N ASP A 20 2.20 -15.35 9.82
CA ASP A 20 3.37 -14.52 10.13
C ASP A 20 3.38 -13.09 9.54
N THR A 21 2.35 -12.68 8.80
CA THR A 21 2.27 -11.32 8.23
C THR A 21 2.16 -10.21 9.26
N SER A 22 1.78 -10.53 10.50
CA SER A 22 1.71 -9.57 11.61
C SER A 22 3.03 -9.41 12.38
N LYS A 23 4.03 -10.24 12.08
CA LYS A 23 5.30 -10.37 12.82
C LYS A 23 6.51 -10.02 11.97
N SER A 24 6.41 -10.18 10.64
CA SER A 24 7.46 -9.82 9.69
C SER A 24 7.43 -8.33 9.34
N CYS A 25 8.60 -7.73 9.16
CA CYS A 25 8.74 -6.35 8.71
C CYS A 25 8.56 -6.29 7.20
N GLY A 26 7.59 -5.50 6.72
CA GLY A 26 7.37 -5.31 5.28
C GLY A 26 8.49 -4.55 4.57
N CYS A 27 9.43 -3.94 5.29
CA CYS A 27 10.56 -3.23 4.69
C CYS A 27 11.81 -4.12 4.55
N CYS A 28 12.23 -4.80 5.62
CA CYS A 28 13.49 -5.56 5.65
C CYS A 28 13.31 -7.08 5.77
N GLY A 29 12.09 -7.57 6.01
CA GLY A 29 11.78 -9.00 6.15
C GLY A 29 12.07 -9.61 7.53
N THR A 30 12.68 -8.87 8.46
CA THR A 30 12.96 -9.36 9.82
C THR A 30 11.66 -9.76 10.53
N THR A 31 11.64 -10.97 11.09
CA THR A 31 10.47 -11.53 11.77
C THR A 31 10.77 -11.69 13.24
N ASP A 32 9.97 -11.02 14.07
CA ASP A 32 10.09 -11.02 15.53
C ASP A 32 8.71 -10.72 16.15
N ASP A 33 8.37 -11.47 17.19
CA ASP A 33 7.09 -11.41 17.90
C ASP A 33 6.90 -10.12 18.71
N THR A 34 7.98 -9.41 19.02
CA THR A 34 7.99 -8.17 19.81
C THR A 34 7.73 -6.91 18.98
N GLN A 35 7.93 -6.98 17.65
CA GLN A 35 7.81 -5.82 16.75
C GLN A 35 6.37 -5.28 16.64
N ARG A 36 5.35 -6.13 16.87
CA ARG A 36 3.97 -5.67 17.05
C ARG A 36 3.76 -5.27 18.52
N VAL A 37 4.18 -4.05 18.84
CA VAL A 37 4.20 -3.52 20.22
C VAL A 37 2.80 -3.51 20.83
N GLU A 38 1.81 -2.99 20.10
CA GLU A 38 0.41 -2.95 20.54
C GLU A 38 -0.54 -2.89 19.33
N ARG A 39 -1.84 -2.88 19.59
CA ARG A 39 -2.83 -2.78 18.50
C ARG A 39 -2.65 -1.47 17.76
N GLY A 40 -2.30 -1.56 16.47
CA GLY A 40 -2.14 -0.41 15.59
C GLY A 40 -0.73 0.19 15.59
N LEU A 41 0.23 -0.37 16.34
CA LEU A 41 1.63 0.06 16.33
C LEU A 41 2.55 -1.13 16.01
N TYR A 42 3.42 -0.92 15.02
CA TYR A 42 4.49 -1.82 14.64
C TYR A 42 5.81 -1.04 14.58
N VAL A 43 6.85 -1.61 15.19
CA VAL A 43 8.20 -1.05 15.24
C VAL A 43 9.18 -2.16 14.88
N CYS A 44 9.99 -1.95 13.84
CA CYS A 44 11.07 -2.84 13.48
C CYS A 44 12.38 -2.33 14.07
N ASP A 45 13.01 -3.12 14.93
CA ASP A 45 14.30 -2.73 15.56
C ASP A 45 15.48 -2.83 14.58
N GLU A 46 15.36 -3.62 13.50
CA GLU A 46 16.44 -3.83 12.53
C GLU A 46 16.56 -2.66 11.53
N CYS A 47 15.44 -2.17 11.01
CA CYS A 47 15.43 -1.13 9.97
C CYS A 47 14.72 0.16 10.41
N GLU A 48 14.39 0.27 11.70
CA GLU A 48 13.77 1.44 12.33
C GLU A 48 12.40 1.84 11.74
N LEU A 49 11.74 0.92 11.02
CA LEU A 49 10.41 1.16 10.46
C LEU A 49 9.40 1.31 11.60
N VAL A 50 8.71 2.45 11.63
CA VAL A 50 7.54 2.68 12.49
C VAL A 50 6.32 2.85 11.60
N ALA A 51 5.32 1.97 11.78
CA ALA A 51 4.12 1.96 10.96
C ALA A 51 2.90 1.53 11.77
N ASN A 52 1.71 1.76 11.20
CA ASN A 52 0.53 1.08 11.71
C ASN A 52 0.65 -0.43 11.43
N ALA A 53 0.36 -1.25 12.43
CA ALA A 53 0.53 -2.69 12.31
C ALA A 53 -0.37 -3.34 11.23
N ASP A 54 -1.53 -2.76 10.95
CA ASP A 54 -2.43 -3.23 9.88
C ASP A 54 -1.88 -2.86 8.49
N VAL A 55 -1.21 -1.70 8.37
CA VAL A 55 -0.52 -1.28 7.15
C VAL A 55 0.68 -2.21 6.87
N ASN A 56 1.48 -2.53 7.89
CA ASN A 56 2.57 -3.50 7.77
C ASN A 56 2.05 -4.88 7.35
N GLY A 57 0.97 -5.36 7.98
CA GLY A 57 0.34 -6.63 7.60
C GLY A 57 -0.16 -6.65 6.16
N ALA A 58 -0.83 -5.58 5.71
CA ALA A 58 -1.30 -5.46 4.33
C ALA A 58 -0.14 -5.47 3.32
N GLU A 59 0.97 -4.79 3.64
CA GLU A 59 2.18 -4.80 2.82
C GLU A 59 2.80 -6.20 2.70
N ASN A 60 2.85 -6.96 3.81
CA ASN A 60 3.33 -8.34 3.78
C ASN A 60 2.45 -9.25 2.89
N ILE A 61 1.12 -9.10 2.94
CA ILE A 61 0.22 -9.83 2.03
C ILE A 61 0.45 -9.41 0.58
N ARG A 62 0.59 -8.10 0.32
CA ARG A 62 0.89 -7.58 -1.02
C ARG A 62 2.15 -8.22 -1.59
N GLN A 63 3.22 -8.36 -0.79
CA GLN A 63 4.48 -8.98 -1.24
C GLN A 63 4.35 -10.48 -1.55
N LYS A 64 3.47 -11.22 -0.85
CA LYS A 64 3.18 -12.62 -1.18
C LYS A 64 2.51 -12.77 -2.56
N VAL A 65 1.67 -11.81 -2.95
CA VAL A 65 0.95 -11.83 -4.24
C VAL A 65 1.77 -11.17 -5.37
N LEU A 66 2.50 -10.09 -5.06
CA LEU A 66 3.22 -9.24 -6.00
C LEU A 66 4.69 -9.02 -5.54
N PRO A 67 5.54 -10.07 -5.57
CA PRO A 67 6.90 -10.01 -5.04
C PRO A 67 7.85 -9.13 -5.86
N SER A 68 7.50 -8.81 -7.11
CA SER A 68 8.34 -8.02 -8.03
C SER A 68 8.26 -6.50 -7.83
N LEU A 69 7.32 -6.02 -6.99
CA LEU A 69 7.19 -4.60 -6.67
C LEU A 69 8.11 -4.26 -5.49
N ALA A 70 9.23 -3.60 -5.81
CA ALA A 70 10.27 -3.24 -4.85
C ALA A 70 9.79 -2.24 -3.79
N CYS A 71 10.37 -2.31 -2.59
CA CYS A 71 10.16 -1.36 -1.51
C CYS A 71 11.16 -0.19 -1.53
N ASP A 72 11.70 0.16 -2.70
CA ASP A 72 12.74 1.18 -2.87
C ASP A 72 12.23 2.63 -2.84
N GLY A 73 10.93 2.82 -2.62
CA GLY A 73 10.28 4.13 -2.64
C GLY A 73 9.97 4.62 -4.06
N GLY A 74 10.15 3.77 -5.07
CA GLY A 74 9.57 3.95 -6.39
C GLY A 74 8.04 3.94 -6.34
N ASP A 75 7.42 4.35 -7.44
CA ASP A 75 5.97 4.33 -7.61
C ASP A 75 5.44 2.90 -7.41
N ARG A 76 4.77 2.70 -6.27
CA ARG A 76 4.17 1.40 -5.88
C ARG A 76 2.74 1.28 -6.41
N ASP A 77 2.30 2.25 -7.21
CA ASP A 77 0.98 2.21 -7.81
C ASP A 77 0.90 0.93 -8.65
N ASN A 78 -0.06 0.09 -8.28
CA ASN A 78 -0.62 -0.95 -9.09
C ASN A 78 -1.02 -0.33 -10.43
N GLY A 79 -0.11 -0.41 -11.41
CA GLY A 79 -0.25 0.19 -12.73
C GLY A 79 -1.68 0.06 -13.26
N TRP A 80 -2.16 1.10 -13.95
CA TRP A 80 -3.51 1.26 -14.49
C TRP A 80 -4.71 1.18 -13.50
N MET A 81 -4.56 0.57 -12.31
CA MET A 81 -5.66 0.32 -11.36
C MET A 81 -5.74 1.37 -10.24
N ALA A 82 -4.61 1.96 -9.84
CA ALA A 82 -4.56 3.16 -9.01
C ALA A 82 -4.23 4.37 -9.88
N GLN A 83 -5.18 4.82 -10.69
CA GLN A 83 -5.17 6.21 -11.18
C GLN A 83 -6.15 6.98 -10.28
N PRO A 84 -5.79 7.31 -9.02
CA PRO A 84 -6.62 8.25 -8.28
C PRO A 84 -6.71 9.50 -9.16
N ALA A 85 -7.92 10.01 -9.38
CA ALA A 85 -8.05 11.31 -10.02
C ALA A 85 -7.37 12.32 -9.09
N VAL A 86 -6.10 12.63 -9.32
CA VAL A 86 -5.36 13.62 -8.56
C VAL A 86 -5.99 14.94 -8.92
N ARG A 87 -6.90 15.34 -8.04
CA ARG A 87 -7.68 16.55 -8.11
C ARG A 87 -6.88 17.61 -7.38
N LEU A 88 -6.04 18.33 -8.12
CA LEU A 88 -5.20 19.37 -7.55
C LEU A 88 -6.08 20.58 -7.21
N PHE A 89 -5.99 21.04 -5.97
CA PHE A 89 -6.66 22.24 -5.50
C PHE A 89 -5.78 23.45 -5.80
N ASP A 90 -6.24 24.30 -6.73
CA ASP A 90 -5.59 25.56 -7.04
C ASP A 90 -5.92 26.60 -5.96
N LYS A 91 -4.91 27.00 -5.20
CA LYS A 91 -5.03 27.97 -4.10
C LYS A 91 -5.34 29.39 -4.57
N SER A 92 -5.05 29.72 -5.83
CA SER A 92 -5.27 31.06 -6.40
C SER A 92 -6.69 31.21 -6.95
N THR A 93 -7.23 30.16 -7.58
CA THR A 93 -8.58 30.18 -8.17
C THR A 93 -9.64 29.53 -7.30
N GLY A 94 -9.24 28.79 -6.25
CA GLY A 94 -10.13 28.10 -5.32
C GLY A 94 -10.86 26.91 -5.93
N ARG A 95 -10.36 26.37 -7.04
CA ARG A 95 -11.02 25.30 -7.81
C ARG A 95 -10.19 24.03 -7.84
N VAL A 96 -10.88 22.92 -8.01
CA VAL A 96 -10.28 21.58 -8.11
C VAL A 96 -10.23 21.18 -9.59
N ALA A 97 -9.03 21.00 -10.14
CA ALA A 97 -8.82 20.62 -11.53
C ALA A 97 -8.31 19.17 -11.68
N PRO A 98 -8.71 18.42 -12.74
CA PRO A 98 -8.11 17.13 -13.07
C PRO A 98 -6.66 17.31 -13.57
N GLN A 99 -5.78 16.36 -13.23
CA GLN A 99 -4.35 16.38 -13.59
C GLN A 99 -4.07 16.51 -15.11
N GLU A 100 -5.00 16.08 -15.98
CA GLU A 100 -4.89 16.20 -17.46
C GLU A 100 -4.72 17.64 -17.97
N GLN A 101 -5.03 18.66 -17.16
CA GLN A 101 -4.90 20.06 -17.56
C GLN A 101 -3.59 20.73 -17.14
N VAL A 102 -2.73 20.05 -16.37
CA VAL A 102 -1.40 20.56 -16.02
C VAL A 102 -0.38 19.99 -17.00
N ARG A 103 -0.27 20.62 -18.17
CA ARG A 103 0.88 20.40 -19.05
C ARG A 103 2.13 20.75 -18.24
N ARG A 104 2.99 19.77 -17.95
CA ARG A 104 4.38 20.08 -17.62
C ARG A 104 4.99 20.65 -18.89
N GLU A 105 5.25 21.96 -18.90
CA GLU A 105 6.21 22.52 -19.83
C GLU A 105 7.60 21.89 -19.55
N PRO A 106 8.45 21.75 -20.58
CA PRO A 106 9.65 20.93 -20.52
C PRO A 106 10.63 21.32 -19.41
#